data_AF-A0A7S0QCH8-F1
#
_entry.id   AF-A0A7S0QCH8-F1
#
_cell.length_a   1.000
_cell.length_b   1.000
_cell.length_c   1.000
_cell.angle_alpha   90.00
_cell.angle_beta   90.00
_cell.angle_gamma   90.00
#
_symmetry.space_group_name_H-M   'P 1'
#
loop_
_entity.id
_entity.type
_entity.pdbx_description
1 polymer ?
#
loop_
_entity_poly.entity_id
_entity_poly.type
_entity_poly.pdbx_seq_one_letter_code
_entity_poly.pdbx_strand_id
1 'polypeptide(L)'
;TLNGTGFRVGEDHAYSCHLDGVSNEILLQDLSNDQNSIQKLTQYVVIESRTKLKCIFGNSDSMPIYEGSSYANLTVTFNNIPIPYPAGYDHSIYLREGWTNTFCTDIACNTRSQGGDTVIIHGFGFHNRSSSYECRFSHRSFSASGAAVLISSNVLLCHVPLWDGSEGGVNISIHKVAVEDEIARRYEIPVSSNRRRLL
;
A
#
# COMPACT_ATOMS: atom_id res chain seq x y z
N THR A 1 -2.94 6.99 14.33
CA THR A 1 -2.94 8.00 15.41
C THR A 1 -4.12 7.75 16.32
N LEU A 2 -3.90 7.81 17.63
CA LEU A 2 -4.91 7.57 18.66
C LEU A 2 -5.20 8.85 19.42
N ASN A 3 -6.48 9.11 19.65
CA ASN A 3 -6.95 10.17 20.52
C ASN A 3 -7.40 9.55 21.84
N GLY A 4 -7.00 10.17 22.95
CA GLY A 4 -7.29 9.69 24.30
C GLY A 4 -7.11 10.81 25.33
N THR A 5 -6.96 10.44 26.59
CA THR A 5 -6.67 11.39 27.67
C THR A 5 -5.61 10.81 28.60
N GLY A 6 -4.80 11.69 29.20
CA GLY A 6 -3.84 11.31 30.23
C GLY A 6 -2.50 10.74 29.70
N PHE A 7 -2.17 10.93 28.42
CA PHE A 7 -0.84 10.57 27.93
C PHE A 7 0.23 11.48 28.55
N ARG A 8 1.36 10.89 28.96
CA ARG A 8 2.43 11.59 29.66
C ARG A 8 3.55 11.96 28.69
N VAL A 9 3.55 13.21 28.23
CA VAL A 9 4.60 13.74 27.33
C VAL A 9 5.97 13.55 27.97
N GLY A 10 6.92 12.98 27.21
CA GLY A 10 8.27 12.67 27.69
C GLY A 10 8.46 11.24 28.24
N GLU A 11 7.39 10.44 28.32
CA GLU A 11 7.46 9.02 28.68
C GLU A 11 7.31 8.10 27.45
N ASP A 12 7.87 8.47 26.29
CA ASP A 12 7.66 7.74 25.02
C ASP A 12 8.05 6.25 25.12
N HIS A 13 9.06 5.91 25.91
CA HIS A 13 9.51 4.53 26.14
C HIS A 13 8.58 3.70 27.05
N ALA A 14 7.67 4.35 27.78
CA ALA A 14 6.71 3.66 28.64
C ALA A 14 5.52 3.12 27.84
N TYR A 15 5.27 3.63 26.63
CA TYR A 15 4.15 3.21 25.80
C TYR A 15 4.59 2.28 24.67
N SER A 16 3.78 1.27 24.38
CA SER A 16 3.93 0.42 23.18
C SER A 16 2.58 0.09 22.53
N CYS A 17 2.64 -0.16 21.22
CA CYS A 17 1.61 -0.31 20.18
C CYS A 17 1.33 -1.70 19.58
N HIS A 18 0.84 -2.74 20.23
CA HIS A 18 0.80 -4.06 19.59
C HIS A 18 -0.32 -4.19 18.54
N LEU A 19 -0.06 -4.91 17.44
CA LEU A 19 -1.10 -5.36 16.50
C LEU A 19 -1.36 -6.84 16.74
N ASP A 20 -2.55 -7.13 17.23
CA ASP A 20 -3.01 -8.48 17.55
C ASP A 20 -4.01 -8.98 16.50
N GLY A 21 -4.22 -10.29 16.43
CA GLY A 21 -5.26 -10.89 15.57
C GLY A 21 -4.94 -10.83 14.07
N VAL A 22 -3.70 -10.52 13.73
CA VAL A 22 -3.19 -10.50 12.37
C VAL A 22 -3.24 -11.93 11.80
N SER A 23 -4.08 -12.19 10.78
CA SER A 23 -4.02 -13.44 10.02
C SER A 23 -2.61 -13.59 9.43
N ASN A 24 -2.18 -14.82 9.08
CA ASN A 24 -0.86 -15.11 8.47
C ASN A 24 -0.54 -14.35 7.15
N GLU A 25 -1.38 -13.38 6.76
CA GLU A 25 -1.35 -12.56 5.55
C GLU A 25 -0.57 -11.25 5.71
N ILE A 26 -0.26 -10.81 6.93
CA ILE A 26 0.74 -9.74 7.11
C ILE A 26 2.11 -10.41 7.21
N LEU A 27 2.71 -10.60 6.06
CA LEU A 27 4.11 -10.99 5.98
C LEU A 27 4.96 -9.76 6.21
N LEU A 28 5.51 -9.68 7.41
CA LEU A 28 6.58 -8.76 7.72
C LEU A 28 7.84 -9.31 7.07
N GLN A 29 8.06 -8.93 5.82
CA GLN A 29 9.28 -9.27 5.12
C GLN A 29 10.40 -8.40 5.67
N ASP A 30 10.98 -8.85 6.77
CA ASP A 30 12.33 -8.43 7.12
C ASP A 30 13.24 -8.92 5.99
N LEU A 31 13.99 -8.02 5.35
CA LEU A 31 14.97 -8.39 4.34
C LEU A 31 16.14 -9.18 4.97
N SER A 32 16.20 -9.25 6.30
CA SER A 32 17.01 -10.24 7.00
C SER A 32 16.31 -11.60 6.98
N ASN A 33 17.00 -12.61 6.43
CA ASN A 33 16.53 -14.00 6.22
C ASN A 33 16.23 -14.78 7.52
N ASP A 34 15.97 -14.10 8.63
CA ASP A 34 15.84 -14.69 9.95
C ASP A 34 14.35 -14.90 10.28
N GLN A 35 13.85 -16.12 10.06
CA GLN A 35 12.44 -16.47 10.23
C GLN A 35 11.92 -16.35 11.68
N ASN A 36 12.77 -16.03 12.64
CA ASN A 36 12.38 -15.71 14.02
C ASN A 36 12.05 -14.22 14.26
N SER A 37 12.17 -13.36 13.24
CA SER A 37 12.05 -11.90 13.35
C SER A 37 10.65 -11.33 13.13
N ILE A 38 9.60 -12.15 13.09
CA ILE A 38 8.20 -11.66 13.05
C ILE A 38 7.89 -10.77 14.28
N GLN A 39 8.71 -10.84 15.34
CA GLN A 39 8.42 -10.22 16.63
C GLN A 39 8.77 -8.73 16.80
N LYS A 40 9.45 -8.06 15.87
CA LYS A 40 9.72 -6.61 16.06
C LYS A 40 9.63 -5.83 14.75
N LEU A 41 8.40 -5.59 14.30
CA LEU A 41 8.13 -4.26 13.71
C LEU A 41 8.70 -3.25 14.70
N THR A 42 9.70 -2.47 14.27
CA THR A 42 10.24 -1.43 15.15
C THR A 42 9.09 -0.49 15.45
N GLN A 43 8.63 -0.62 16.68
CA GLN A 43 7.52 0.09 17.21
C GLN A 43 8.09 1.27 17.94
N TYR A 44 7.85 2.45 17.42
CA TYR A 44 8.06 3.65 18.19
C TYR A 44 6.73 4.35 18.39
N VAL A 45 6.52 4.72 19.65
CA VAL A 45 5.38 5.53 20.07
C VAL A 45 5.87 6.94 20.21
N VAL A 46 5.12 7.88 19.64
CA VAL A 46 5.36 9.31 19.81
C VAL A 46 4.15 9.90 20.52
N ILE A 47 4.36 10.50 21.69
CA ILE A 47 3.32 11.23 22.41
C ILE A 47 3.30 12.67 21.90
N GLU A 48 2.41 12.96 20.95
CA GLU A 48 2.28 14.31 20.38
C GLU A 48 1.66 15.30 21.37
N SER A 49 0.78 14.83 22.25
CA SER A 49 0.17 15.63 23.31
C SER A 49 -0.41 14.75 24.43
N ARG A 50 -0.95 15.38 25.48
CA ARG A 50 -1.69 14.66 26.55
C ARG A 50 -2.94 13.93 26.08
N THR A 51 -3.38 14.18 24.85
CA THR A 51 -4.58 13.60 24.25
C THR A 51 -4.31 12.87 22.94
N LYS A 52 -3.07 12.85 22.47
CA LYS A 52 -2.72 12.30 21.16
C LYS A 52 -1.45 11.47 21.21
N LEU A 53 -1.57 10.22 20.79
CA LEU A 53 -0.50 9.24 20.73
C LEU A 53 -0.40 8.67 19.31
N LYS A 54 0.82 8.57 18.78
CA LYS A 54 1.06 8.03 17.44
C LYS A 54 1.86 6.74 17.54
N CYS A 55 1.22 5.63 17.19
CA CYS A 55 1.89 4.34 16.98
C CYS A 55 2.46 4.32 15.56
N ILE A 56 3.73 3.97 15.42
CA ILE A 56 4.37 3.81 14.12
C ILE A 56 4.89 2.38 13.99
N PHE A 57 4.60 1.77 12.85
CA PHE A 57 4.88 0.38 12.53
C PHE A 57 5.82 0.33 11.32
N GLY A 58 7.01 -0.21 11.54
CA GLY A 58 8.05 -0.28 10.51
C GLY A 58 8.94 0.96 10.49
N ASN A 59 9.85 1.00 9.52
CA ASN A 59 10.78 2.11 9.30
C ASN A 59 10.97 2.34 7.79
N SER A 60 11.91 3.20 7.38
CA SER A 60 12.19 3.47 5.95
C SER A 60 12.59 2.23 5.16
N ASP A 61 13.17 1.24 5.82
CA ASP A 61 13.84 0.10 5.21
C ASP A 61 13.00 -1.20 5.36
N SER A 62 12.12 -1.25 6.34
CA SER A 62 11.23 -2.38 6.65
C SER A 62 9.80 -1.88 6.90
N MET A 63 9.07 -1.62 5.83
CA MET A 63 7.63 -1.35 5.89
C MET A 63 6.85 -2.67 5.92
N PRO A 64 5.82 -2.80 6.78
CA PRO A 64 4.94 -3.96 6.76
C PRO A 64 4.26 -4.15 5.40
N ILE A 65 4.18 -5.41 4.94
CA ILE A 65 3.40 -5.79 3.76
C ILE A 65 2.03 -6.26 4.23
N TYR A 66 0.97 -5.72 3.63
CA TYR A 66 -0.40 -6.05 3.99
C TYR A 66 -1.06 -6.79 2.83
N GLU A 67 -1.31 -8.09 2.96
CA GLU A 67 -2.12 -8.81 1.98
C GLU A 67 -3.61 -8.69 2.37
N GLY A 68 -4.43 -8.26 1.40
CA GLY A 68 -5.88 -8.13 1.58
C GLY A 68 -6.31 -6.99 2.51
N SER A 69 -7.62 -6.82 2.66
CA SER A 69 -8.19 -5.98 3.72
C SER A 69 -8.05 -6.70 5.07
N SER A 70 -6.83 -6.81 5.55
CA SER A 70 -6.54 -7.39 6.85
C SER A 70 -7.02 -6.44 7.95
N TYR A 71 -7.76 -6.97 8.92
CA TYR A 71 -8.06 -6.28 10.16
C TYR A 71 -7.06 -6.73 11.23
N ALA A 72 -6.62 -5.79 12.06
CA ALA A 72 -5.80 -6.08 13.22
C ALA A 72 -6.36 -5.33 14.42
N ASN A 73 -6.31 -5.94 15.60
CA ASN A 73 -6.64 -5.26 16.83
C ASN A 73 -5.43 -4.48 17.30
N LEU A 74 -5.58 -3.17 17.48
CA LEU A 74 -4.53 -2.37 18.08
C LEU A 74 -4.65 -2.47 19.60
N THR A 75 -3.54 -2.80 20.26
CA THR A 75 -3.43 -2.83 21.72
C THR A 75 -2.37 -1.83 22.16
N VAL A 76 -2.73 -0.86 22.99
CA VAL A 76 -1.75 0.05 23.61
C VAL A 76 -1.42 -0.45 25.01
N THR A 77 -0.15 -0.50 25.36
CA THR A 77 0.31 -0.81 26.73
C THR A 77 1.07 0.37 27.33
N PHE A 78 0.99 0.53 28.64
CA PHE A 78 1.81 1.44 29.44
C PHE A 78 2.59 0.63 30.48
N ASN A 79 3.92 0.68 30.46
CA ASN A 79 4.80 -0.18 31.26
C ASN A 79 4.42 -1.67 31.14
N ASN A 80 4.17 -2.12 29.91
CA ASN A 80 3.71 -3.48 29.56
C ASN A 80 2.31 -3.86 30.09
N ILE A 81 1.56 -2.92 30.65
CA ILE A 81 0.18 -3.15 31.10
C ILE A 81 -0.78 -2.66 29.99
N PRO A 82 -1.65 -3.52 29.43
CA PRO A 82 -2.64 -3.10 28.45
C PRO A 82 -3.54 -1.98 28.98
N ILE A 83 -3.66 -0.91 28.21
CA ILE A 83 -4.59 0.18 28.45
C ILE A 83 -5.94 -0.25 27.88
N PRO A 84 -6.97 -0.45 28.71
CA PRO A 84 -8.27 -0.86 28.21
C PRO A 84 -8.89 0.25 27.37
N TYR A 85 -9.44 -0.13 26.21
CA TYR A 85 -10.30 0.76 25.44
C TYR A 85 -11.63 0.97 26.19
N PRO A 86 -12.24 2.17 26.13
CA PRO A 86 -13.57 2.36 26.67
C PRO A 86 -14.58 1.41 26.01
N ALA A 87 -15.57 0.96 26.76
CA ALA A 87 -16.60 0.06 26.23
C ALA A 87 -17.33 0.68 25.03
N GLY A 88 -17.55 -0.13 23.99
CA GLY A 88 -18.25 0.29 22.76
C GLY A 88 -17.37 0.94 21.68
N TYR A 89 -16.05 1.02 21.88
CA TYR A 89 -15.12 1.49 20.86
C TYR A 89 -14.50 0.30 20.11
N ASP A 90 -14.59 0.35 18.77
CA ASP A 90 -13.86 -0.56 17.90
C ASP A 90 -12.38 -0.16 17.85
N HIS A 91 -11.51 -1.13 18.10
CA HIS A 91 -10.06 -0.99 18.06
C HIS A 91 -9.44 -1.82 16.91
N SER A 92 -10.31 -2.31 16.02
CA SER A 92 -9.91 -2.91 14.76
C SER A 92 -9.40 -1.81 13.83
N ILE A 93 -8.18 -1.98 13.33
CA ILE A 93 -7.64 -1.15 12.26
C ILE A 93 -7.68 -1.93 10.95
N TYR A 94 -8.02 -1.22 9.87
CA TYR A 94 -7.95 -1.76 8.53
C TYR A 94 -6.62 -1.38 7.91
N LEU A 95 -5.83 -2.39 7.59
CA LEU A 95 -4.57 -2.21 6.92
C LEU A 95 -4.81 -2.32 5.42
N ARG A 96 -4.32 -1.33 4.69
CA ARG A 96 -4.47 -1.23 3.24
C ARG A 96 -3.16 -0.74 2.66
N GLU A 97 -2.92 -1.13 1.42
CA GLU A 97 -1.88 -0.52 0.61
C GLU A 97 -2.13 0.97 0.43
N GLY A 98 -1.05 1.71 0.32
CA GLY A 98 -1.13 3.13 0.04
C GLY A 98 0.14 3.65 -0.59
N TRP A 99 -0.01 4.62 -1.46
CA TRP A 99 1.08 5.41 -2.02
C TRP A 99 1.33 6.66 -1.18
N THR A 100 2.58 7.11 -1.13
CA THR A 100 2.98 8.28 -0.35
C THR A 100 3.60 9.35 -1.23
N ASN A 101 4.32 8.95 -2.27
CA ASN A 101 5.01 9.89 -3.13
C ASN A 101 5.25 9.33 -4.53
N THR A 102 5.47 10.23 -5.48
CA THR A 102 5.83 9.92 -6.86
C THR A 102 7.12 10.65 -7.22
N PHE A 103 8.09 9.92 -7.74
CA PHE A 103 9.35 10.46 -8.24
C PHE A 103 9.50 10.15 -9.72
N CYS A 104 10.06 11.09 -10.46
CA CYS A 104 10.42 10.91 -11.85
C CYS A 104 11.94 11.10 -11.97
N THR A 105 12.53 10.55 -13.02
CA THR A 105 13.96 10.72 -13.30
C THR A 105 14.32 12.17 -13.58
N ASP A 106 13.36 12.95 -14.08
CA ASP A 106 13.51 14.38 -14.37
C ASP A 106 12.89 15.24 -13.26
N ILE A 107 13.54 16.38 -12.98
CA ILE A 107 13.18 17.36 -11.93
C ILE A 107 11.72 17.85 -12.04
N ALA A 108 11.15 17.83 -13.25
CA ALA A 108 9.81 18.35 -13.52
C ALA A 108 8.73 17.27 -13.70
N CYS A 109 9.05 15.98 -13.57
CA CYS A 109 8.10 14.89 -13.89
C CYS A 109 7.45 15.04 -15.27
N ASN A 110 8.22 15.51 -16.26
CA ASN A 110 7.77 15.60 -17.64
C ASN A 110 8.09 14.29 -18.36
N THR A 111 7.10 13.74 -19.06
CA THR A 111 7.27 12.50 -19.83
C THR A 111 6.79 12.74 -21.24
N ARG A 112 7.33 11.99 -22.21
CA ARG A 112 6.90 12.12 -23.61
C ARG A 112 5.58 11.40 -23.80
N SER A 113 4.71 11.98 -24.64
CA SER A 113 3.47 11.32 -25.08
C SER A 113 3.74 10.01 -25.83
N GLN A 114 4.94 9.83 -26.39
CA GLN A 114 5.38 8.58 -27.01
C GLN A 114 5.50 7.40 -26.04
N GLY A 115 5.42 7.67 -24.73
CA GLY A 115 5.67 6.68 -23.68
C GLY A 115 7.14 6.29 -23.59
N GLY A 116 7.42 5.18 -22.90
CA GLY A 116 8.76 4.62 -22.74
C GLY A 116 9.53 5.14 -21.53
N ASP A 117 9.10 6.26 -20.96
CA ASP A 117 9.61 6.76 -19.68
C ASP A 117 9.08 5.92 -18.50
N THR A 118 9.65 6.12 -17.32
CA THR A 118 9.27 5.42 -16.09
C THR A 118 9.04 6.38 -14.94
N VAL A 119 7.99 6.14 -14.16
CA VAL A 119 7.68 6.87 -12.93
C VAL A 119 7.85 5.93 -11.74
N ILE A 120 8.59 6.36 -10.73
CA ILE A 120 8.82 5.61 -9.50
C ILE A 120 7.74 6.01 -8.49
N ILE A 121 6.98 5.06 -8.00
CA ILE A 121 5.98 5.27 -6.95
C ILE A 121 6.49 4.68 -5.66
N HIS A 122 6.54 5.53 -4.62
CA HIS A 122 6.75 5.08 -3.26
C HIS A 122 5.43 4.89 -2.54
N GLY A 123 5.37 3.84 -1.73
CA GLY A 123 4.20 3.49 -0.95
C GLY A 123 4.50 2.46 0.12
N PHE A 124 3.47 1.74 0.51
CA PHE A 124 3.52 0.67 1.50
C PHE A 124 2.50 -0.40 1.12
N GLY A 125 2.84 -1.64 1.45
CA GLY A 125 1.99 -2.80 1.26
C GLY A 125 2.00 -3.41 -0.14
N PHE A 126 2.85 -2.97 -1.07
CA PHE A 126 2.86 -3.55 -2.42
C PHE A 126 3.35 -5.01 -2.40
N HIS A 127 2.69 -5.91 -3.13
CA HIS A 127 3.03 -7.34 -3.17
C HIS A 127 2.50 -8.03 -4.45
N ASN A 128 3.18 -9.08 -4.91
CA ASN A 128 2.90 -9.74 -6.20
C ASN A 128 2.16 -11.08 -6.11
N ARG A 129 1.68 -11.50 -4.93
CA ARG A 129 1.18 -12.88 -4.75
C ARG A 129 -0.13 -13.16 -5.48
N SER A 130 -1.02 -12.18 -5.61
CA SER A 130 -2.37 -12.38 -6.16
C SER A 130 -2.79 -11.33 -7.18
N SER A 131 -1.93 -10.36 -7.48
CA SER A 131 -2.22 -9.26 -8.41
C SER A 131 -0.95 -8.72 -9.05
N SER A 132 -1.06 -8.28 -10.30
CA SER A 132 -0.14 -7.32 -10.90
C SER A 132 -0.65 -5.89 -10.63
N TYR A 133 0.21 -4.90 -10.84
CA TYR A 133 -0.17 -3.49 -10.72
C TYR A 133 -0.15 -2.85 -12.11
N GLU A 134 -1.10 -1.93 -12.34
CA GLU A 134 -1.05 -1.02 -13.48
C GLU A 134 -1.15 0.42 -12.98
N CYS A 135 -0.45 1.32 -13.68
CA CYS A 135 -0.52 2.74 -13.44
C CYS A 135 -1.38 3.38 -14.52
N ARG A 136 -2.48 4.00 -14.09
CA ARG A 136 -3.45 4.64 -14.96
C ARG A 136 -3.22 6.14 -14.95
N PHE A 137 -2.89 6.64 -16.13
CA PHE A 137 -2.69 8.04 -16.45
C PHE A 137 -4.00 8.60 -17.01
N SER A 138 -4.42 9.77 -16.53
CA SER A 138 -5.69 10.38 -16.94
C SER A 138 -5.60 11.90 -17.05
N HIS A 139 -6.18 12.45 -18.13
CA HIS A 139 -6.32 13.88 -18.37
C HIS A 139 -7.64 14.13 -19.10
N ARG A 140 -8.58 14.84 -18.45
CA ARG A 140 -9.93 15.11 -18.99
C ARG A 140 -10.64 13.80 -19.39
N SER A 141 -10.96 13.63 -20.68
CA SER A 141 -11.61 12.44 -21.25
C SER A 141 -10.64 11.34 -21.66
N PHE A 142 -9.33 11.59 -21.61
CA PHE A 142 -8.32 10.62 -22.01
C PHE A 142 -7.79 9.85 -20.81
N SER A 143 -7.58 8.55 -21.02
CA SER A 143 -6.90 7.70 -20.05
C SER A 143 -6.13 6.60 -20.75
N ALA A 144 -4.93 6.31 -20.25
CA ALA A 144 -4.08 5.23 -20.71
C ALA A 144 -3.51 4.51 -19.49
N SER A 145 -3.34 3.19 -19.58
CA SER A 145 -2.71 2.38 -18.53
C SER A 145 -1.36 1.89 -19.00
N GLY A 146 -0.35 1.99 -18.14
CA GLY A 146 0.94 1.37 -18.32
C GLY A 146 1.19 0.29 -17.26
N ALA A 147 1.94 -0.74 -17.62
CA ALA A 147 2.32 -1.79 -16.68
C ALA A 147 3.16 -1.22 -15.54
N ALA A 148 2.96 -1.74 -14.32
CA ALA A 148 3.78 -1.41 -13.18
C ALA A 148 4.59 -2.64 -12.73
N VAL A 149 5.88 -2.45 -12.52
CA VAL A 149 6.80 -3.47 -12.04
C VAL A 149 6.99 -3.29 -10.54
N LEU A 150 6.73 -4.35 -9.78
CA LEU A 150 7.03 -4.39 -8.35
C LEU A 150 8.53 -4.55 -8.13
N ILE A 151 9.17 -3.51 -7.59
CA ILE A 151 10.59 -3.54 -7.25
C ILE A 151 10.78 -4.04 -5.81
N SER A 152 9.94 -3.55 -4.89
CA SER A 152 9.90 -3.93 -3.48
C SER A 152 8.53 -3.61 -2.89
N SER A 153 8.28 -3.96 -1.63
CA SER A 153 6.99 -3.71 -0.98
C SER A 153 6.63 -2.23 -0.76
N ASN A 154 7.58 -1.34 -1.00
CA ASN A 154 7.45 0.10 -0.90
C ASN A 154 7.75 0.84 -2.21
N VAL A 155 8.11 0.14 -3.30
CA VAL A 155 8.45 0.75 -4.59
C VAL A 155 7.80 0.02 -5.77
N LEU A 156 7.04 0.77 -6.56
CA LEU A 156 6.56 0.37 -7.88
C LEU A 156 7.24 1.22 -8.96
N LEU A 157 7.56 0.61 -10.09
CA LEU A 157 8.03 1.29 -11.29
C LEU A 157 6.94 1.24 -12.35
N CYS A 158 6.28 2.37 -12.58
CA CYS A 158 5.24 2.53 -13.60
C CYS A 158 5.86 2.86 -14.95
N HIS A 159 5.54 2.09 -15.98
CA HIS A 159 5.86 2.49 -17.35
C HIS A 159 4.85 3.52 -17.86
N VAL A 160 5.32 4.60 -18.46
CA VAL A 160 4.45 5.58 -19.11
C VAL A 160 4.00 5.01 -20.46
N PRO A 161 2.69 4.86 -20.70
CA PRO A 161 2.19 4.35 -21.96
C PRO A 161 2.33 5.39 -23.07
N LEU A 162 2.31 4.94 -24.33
CA LEU A 162 2.02 5.80 -25.47
C LEU A 162 0.62 6.42 -25.26
N TRP A 163 0.51 7.73 -25.45
CA TRP A 163 -0.77 8.44 -25.44
C TRP A 163 -0.89 9.37 -26.64
N ASP A 164 -2.10 9.51 -27.17
CA ASP A 164 -2.42 10.42 -28.29
C ASP A 164 -3.01 11.76 -27.83
N GLY A 165 -3.05 12.00 -26.51
CA GLY A 165 -3.51 13.25 -25.92
C GLY A 165 -2.55 14.42 -26.13
N SER A 166 -3.09 15.63 -26.10
CA SER A 166 -2.29 16.87 -26.07
C SER A 166 -1.46 16.95 -24.79
N GLU A 167 -0.37 17.72 -24.82
CA GLU A 167 0.41 18.04 -23.62
C GLU A 167 -0.45 18.62 -22.49
N GLY A 168 -0.12 18.27 -21.25
CA GLY A 168 -0.84 18.77 -20.08
C GLY A 168 -0.51 17.99 -18.81
N GLY A 169 -0.92 18.52 -17.66
CA GLY A 169 -0.76 17.84 -16.37
C GLY A 169 -1.66 16.61 -16.26
N VAL A 170 -1.10 15.49 -15.84
CA VAL A 170 -1.78 14.18 -15.82
C VAL A 170 -2.00 13.72 -14.38
N ASN A 171 -3.17 13.16 -14.12
CA ASN A 171 -3.43 12.43 -12.87
C ASN A 171 -3.00 10.97 -13.05
N ILE A 172 -2.09 10.53 -12.19
CA ILE A 172 -1.71 9.13 -12.07
C ILE A 172 -2.57 8.45 -10.99
N SER A 173 -2.88 7.17 -11.16
CA SER A 173 -3.52 6.32 -10.16
C SER A 173 -3.01 4.89 -10.27
N ILE A 174 -2.95 4.15 -9.17
CA ILE A 174 -2.48 2.75 -9.15
C ILE A 174 -3.68 1.83 -8.99
N HIS A 175 -3.73 0.78 -9.82
CA HIS A 175 -4.79 -0.23 -9.79
C HIS A 175 -4.16 -1.60 -9.67
N LYS A 176 -4.76 -2.46 -8.83
CA LYS A 176 -4.47 -3.89 -8.84
C LYS A 176 -5.21 -4.52 -10.02
N VAL A 177 -4.51 -5.38 -10.75
CA VAL A 177 -5.06 -6.20 -11.82
C VAL A 177 -4.98 -7.64 -11.35
N ALA A 178 -6.10 -8.36 -11.37
CA ALA A 178 -6.10 -9.78 -11.04
C ALA A 178 -5.26 -10.54 -12.06
N VAL A 179 -4.43 -11.49 -11.61
CA VAL A 179 -3.55 -12.26 -12.50
C VAL A 179 -4.36 -13.05 -13.55
N GLU A 180 -5.58 -13.46 -13.20
CA GLU A 180 -6.51 -14.13 -14.13
C GLU A 180 -6.88 -13.24 -15.33
N ASP A 181 -7.04 -11.93 -15.12
CA ASP A 181 -7.31 -10.96 -16.19
C ASP A 181 -6.07 -10.76 -17.09
N GLU A 182 -4.86 -10.90 -16.54
CA GLU A 182 -3.62 -10.75 -17.32
C GLU A 182 -3.44 -11.93 -18.30
N ILE A 183 -3.76 -13.15 -17.85
CA ILE A 183 -3.78 -14.34 -18.72
C ILE A 183 -4.83 -14.16 -19.82
N ALA A 184 -6.04 -13.72 -19.47
CA ALA A 184 -7.09 -13.47 -20.47
C ALA A 184 -6.72 -12.39 -21.51
N ARG A 185 -5.99 -11.33 -21.12
CA ARG A 185 -5.50 -10.30 -22.06
C ARG A 185 -4.36 -10.80 -22.94
N ARG A 186 -3.42 -11.59 -22.41
CA ARG A 186 -2.31 -12.14 -23.21
C ARG A 186 -2.77 -13.21 -24.19
N TYR A 187 -3.79 -13.97 -23.83
CA TYR A 187 -4.44 -14.93 -24.69
C TYR A 187 -5.80 -14.37 -25.11
N GLU A 188 -5.83 -13.37 -25.99
CA GLU A 188 -7.03 -13.03 -26.76
C GLU A 188 -7.45 -14.29 -27.55
N ILE A 189 -8.08 -15.24 -26.87
CA ILE A 189 -8.77 -16.36 -27.48
C ILE A 189 -9.95 -15.68 -28.16
N PRO A 190 -10.00 -15.64 -29.51
CA PRO A 190 -11.14 -15.07 -30.18
C PRO A 190 -12.34 -15.92 -29.76
N VAL A 191 -13.21 -15.35 -28.92
CA VAL A 191 -14.47 -15.99 -28.57
C VAL A 191 -15.26 -15.96 -29.86
N SER A 192 -15.16 -17.06 -30.63
CA SER A 192 -15.91 -17.20 -31.87
C SER A 192 -17.38 -17.10 -31.49
N SER A 193 -18.00 -15.97 -31.84
CA SER A 193 -19.41 -15.69 -31.65
C SER A 193 -20.22 -16.65 -32.54
N ASN A 194 -20.35 -17.89 -32.08
CA ASN A 194 -21.27 -18.86 -32.66
C ASN A 194 -22.65 -18.62 -32.03
N ARG A 195 -23.24 -17.46 -32.30
CA ARG A 195 -24.69 -17.29 -32.18
C ARG A 195 -25.33 -18.08 -33.33
N ARG A 196 -25.60 -19.37 -33.09
CA ARG A 196 -26.61 -20.08 -33.88
C ARG A 196 -27.93 -19.38 -33.64
N ARG A 197 -28.42 -18.65 -34.65
CA ARG A 197 -29.85 -18.37 -34.79
C ARG A 197 -30.53 -19.73 -34.98
N LEU A 198 -31.27 -20.16 -33.97
CA LEU A 198 -32.34 -21.12 -34.19
C LEU A 198 -33.43 -20.34 -34.94
N LEU A 199 -33.71 -20.80 -36.16
CA LEU A 199 -34.86 -20.40 -36.97
C LEU A 199 -36.15 -20.95 -36.35
#